data_AF-A0A382IP98-F1
#
_entry.id   AF-A0A382IP98-F1
#
_cell.length_a   1.000
_cell.length_b   1.000
_cell.length_c   1.000
_cell.angle_alpha   90.00
_cell.angle_beta   90.00
_cell.angle_gamma   90.00
#
_symmetry.space_group_name_H-M   'P 1'
#
loop_
_entity.id
_entity.type
_entity.pdbx_description
1 polymer ?
#
loop_
_entity_poly.entity_id
_entity_poly.type
_entity_poly.pdbx_seq_one_letter_code
_entity_poly.pdbx_strand_id
1 'polypeptide(L)'
;MKSGILYLIYFLALISQPVHAVKVSGLYQATISVSDESVSKRRIALKQALGKVLVKVTGDRNIKKSMSASLLFERSERFVQQYRYHQATNKWGQKKATSELWVQFDENALNEALKTYGVTIWGKERPSILVWIVHQK
;
A
#
# COMPACT_ATOMS: atom_id res chain seq x y z
N MET A 1 -51.74 -10.65 16.91
CA MET A 1 -50.32 -11.06 17.08
C MET A 1 -49.53 -11.14 15.77
N LYS A 2 -50.08 -11.64 14.65
CA LYS A 2 -49.34 -11.80 13.37
C LYS A 2 -48.90 -10.48 12.71
N SER A 3 -49.74 -9.43 12.77
CA SER A 3 -49.42 -8.13 12.17
C SER A 3 -48.28 -7.38 12.87
N GLY A 4 -48.13 -7.56 14.19
CA GLY A 4 -47.02 -6.96 14.95
C GLY A 4 -45.66 -7.56 14.56
N ILE A 5 -45.63 -8.86 14.24
CA ILE A 5 -44.44 -9.54 13.71
C ILE A 5 -44.03 -8.94 12.35
N LEU A 6 -44.99 -8.63 11.48
CA LEU A 6 -44.72 -8.07 10.16
C LEU A 6 -44.14 -6.65 10.25
N TYR A 7 -44.69 -5.80 11.12
CA TYR A 7 -44.14 -4.46 11.36
C TYR A 7 -42.74 -4.52 11.97
N LEU A 8 -42.49 -5.47 12.89
CA LEU A 8 -41.17 -5.67 13.48
C LEU A 8 -40.14 -6.11 12.43
N ILE A 9 -40.51 -7.04 11.54
CA ILE A 9 -39.64 -7.49 10.45
C ILE A 9 -39.34 -6.34 9.48
N TYR A 10 -40.35 -5.53 9.14
CA TYR A 10 -40.17 -4.35 8.29
C TYR A 10 -39.23 -3.32 8.93
N PHE A 11 -39.40 -3.06 10.23
CA PHE A 11 -38.54 -2.14 10.99
C PHE A 11 -37.09 -2.63 11.07
N LEU A 12 -36.86 -3.93 11.31
CA LEU A 12 -35.50 -4.51 11.31
C LEU A 12 -34.85 -4.42 9.93
N ALA A 13 -35.61 -4.61 8.86
CA ALA A 13 -35.11 -4.49 7.48
C ALA A 13 -34.68 -3.05 7.15
N LEU A 14 -35.39 -2.03 7.66
CA LEU A 14 -35.04 -0.62 7.45
C LEU A 14 -33.73 -0.22 8.16
N ILE A 15 -33.41 -0.84 9.29
CA ILE A 15 -32.22 -0.50 10.09
C ILE A 15 -30.96 -1.23 9.60
N SER A 16 -31.13 -2.28 8.79
CA SER A 16 -30.04 -3.08 8.24
C SER A 16 -29.35 -2.39 7.05
N GLN A 17 -28.73 -1.24 7.28
CA GLN A 17 -27.84 -0.63 6.27
C GLN A 17 -26.43 -1.23 6.36
N PRO A 18 -25.80 -1.63 5.23
CA PRO A 18 -24.43 -2.13 5.24
C PRO A 18 -23.46 -1.01 5.65
N VAL A 19 -22.76 -1.19 6.76
CA VAL A 19 -21.63 -0.33 7.12
C VAL A 19 -20.39 -0.79 6.36
N HIS A 20 -19.87 0.05 5.48
CA HIS A 20 -18.63 -0.22 4.75
C HIS A 20 -17.42 0.25 5.56
N ALA A 21 -16.59 -0.69 5.99
CA ALA A 21 -15.26 -0.39 6.51
C ALA A 21 -14.32 -0.08 5.34
N VAL A 22 -13.76 1.13 5.31
CA VAL A 22 -12.80 1.53 4.27
C VAL A 22 -11.45 0.86 4.55
N LYS A 23 -11.08 -0.09 3.72
CA LYS A 23 -9.73 -0.69 3.73
C LYS A 23 -8.81 0.08 2.80
N VAL A 24 -7.64 0.48 3.29
CA VAL A 24 -6.61 1.11 2.45
C VAL A 24 -6.04 0.07 1.49
N SER A 25 -6.21 0.29 0.18
CA SER A 25 -5.68 -0.58 -0.86
C SER A 25 -4.24 -0.21 -1.25
N GLY A 26 -3.52 -1.13 -1.89
CA GLY A 26 -2.21 -0.85 -2.49
C GLY A 26 -1.06 -0.57 -1.49
N LEU A 27 -1.21 -0.88 -0.19
CA LEU A 27 -0.14 -0.69 0.80
C LEU A 27 1.17 -1.39 0.39
N TYR A 28 1.08 -2.60 -0.16
CA TYR A 28 2.20 -3.45 -0.58
C TYR A 28 2.62 -3.28 -2.03
N GLN A 29 2.24 -2.17 -2.68
CA GLN A 29 2.55 -1.92 -4.09
C GLN A 29 3.34 -0.63 -4.25
N ALA A 30 4.27 -0.53 -5.20
CA ALA A 30 4.94 0.74 -5.47
C ALA A 30 5.36 0.86 -6.93
N THR A 31 5.31 2.09 -7.45
CA THR A 31 5.83 2.44 -8.77
C THR A 31 7.13 3.25 -8.63
N ILE A 32 8.12 2.86 -9.42
CA ILE A 32 9.46 3.47 -9.50
C ILE A 32 9.79 3.76 -10.96
N SER A 33 10.22 4.98 -11.25
CA SER A 33 10.76 5.31 -12.58
C SER A 33 12.14 4.71 -12.76
N VAL A 34 12.38 4.06 -13.89
CA VAL A 34 13.64 3.42 -14.27
C VAL A 34 14.12 3.95 -15.63
N SER A 35 15.43 4.03 -15.80
CA SER A 35 16.04 4.44 -17.08
C SER A 35 15.86 3.41 -18.17
N ASP A 36 15.83 2.13 -17.79
CA ASP A 36 15.78 0.98 -18.68
C ASP A 36 15.28 -0.26 -17.91
N GLU A 37 15.02 -1.34 -18.64
CA GLU A 37 14.48 -2.60 -18.10
C GLU A 37 15.57 -3.63 -17.75
N SER A 38 16.84 -3.20 -17.65
CA SER A 38 17.94 -4.10 -17.34
C SER A 38 17.82 -4.70 -15.94
N VAL A 39 18.42 -5.88 -15.76
CA VAL A 39 18.40 -6.61 -14.48
C VAL A 39 19.02 -5.80 -13.34
N SER A 40 20.08 -5.05 -13.62
CA SER A 40 20.77 -4.22 -12.62
C SER A 40 19.90 -3.06 -12.16
N LYS A 41 19.25 -2.34 -13.09
CA LYS A 41 18.29 -1.27 -12.74
C LYS A 41 17.07 -1.81 -12.04
N ARG A 42 16.56 -2.98 -12.45
CA ARG A 42 15.45 -3.66 -11.78
C ARG A 42 15.77 -3.95 -10.32
N ARG A 43 16.94 -4.52 -10.01
CA ARG A 43 17.34 -4.81 -8.62
C ARG A 43 17.37 -3.53 -7.76
N ILE A 44 17.91 -2.45 -8.29
CA ILE A 44 17.93 -1.15 -7.61
C ILE A 44 16.50 -0.63 -7.39
N ALA A 45 15.66 -0.71 -8.42
CA ALA A 45 14.27 -0.28 -8.37
C ALA A 45 13.44 -1.11 -7.38
N LEU A 46 13.69 -2.42 -7.26
CA LEU A 46 13.04 -3.27 -6.25
C LEU A 46 13.41 -2.86 -4.83
N LYS A 47 14.69 -2.57 -4.54
CA LYS A 47 15.10 -2.01 -3.24
C LYS A 47 14.39 -0.68 -2.95
N GLN A 48 14.28 0.20 -3.95
CA GLN A 48 13.58 1.48 -3.82
C GLN A 48 12.07 1.32 -3.61
N ALA A 49 11.44 0.41 -4.35
CA ALA A 49 10.01 0.08 -4.25
C ALA A 49 9.69 -0.49 -2.88
N LEU A 50 10.50 -1.43 -2.38
CA LEU A 50 10.35 -1.98 -1.04
C LEU A 50 10.44 -0.87 0.01
N GLY A 51 11.38 0.07 -0.13
CA GLY A 51 11.47 1.21 0.78
C GLY A 51 10.21 2.07 0.80
N LYS A 52 9.57 2.32 -0.35
CA LYS A 52 8.28 3.03 -0.39
C LYS A 52 7.17 2.22 0.31
N VAL A 53 7.14 0.91 0.09
CA VAL A 53 6.17 0.01 0.73
C VAL A 53 6.36 -0.03 2.24
N LEU A 54 7.59 -0.18 2.71
CA LEU A 54 7.88 -0.21 4.15
C LEU A 54 7.44 1.08 4.83
N VAL A 55 7.71 2.26 4.25
CA VAL A 55 7.19 3.53 4.81
C VAL A 55 5.67 3.54 4.89
N LYS A 56 4.97 3.00 3.88
CA LYS A 56 3.49 2.92 3.90
C LYS A 56 2.97 1.95 4.94
N VAL A 57 3.63 0.81 5.12
CA VAL A 57 3.22 -0.27 6.01
C VAL A 57 3.57 0.04 7.47
N THR A 58 4.74 0.61 7.75
CA THR A 58 5.19 0.90 9.12
C THR A 58 4.88 2.32 9.58
N GLY A 59 4.69 3.26 8.64
CA GLY A 59 4.58 4.70 8.93
C GLY A 59 5.92 5.39 9.22
N ASP A 60 7.02 4.63 9.32
CA ASP A 60 8.33 5.17 9.65
C ASP A 60 9.06 5.66 8.39
N ARG A 61 9.19 6.99 8.25
CA ARG A 61 9.92 7.63 7.15
C ARG A 61 11.43 7.33 7.18
N ASN A 62 11.97 6.96 8.34
CA ASN A 62 13.39 6.64 8.54
C ASN A 62 13.69 5.14 8.42
N ILE A 63 12.73 4.31 8.02
CA ILE A 63 12.88 2.84 7.97
C ILE A 63 14.09 2.38 7.13
N LYS A 64 14.50 3.16 6.13
CA LYS A 64 15.69 2.88 5.30
C LYS A 64 17.02 2.96 6.06
N LYS A 65 17.05 3.71 7.16
CA LYS A 65 18.22 3.89 8.05
C LYS A 65 18.20 2.91 9.22
N SER A 66 17.09 2.19 9.41
CA SER A 66 16.95 1.23 10.51
C SER A 66 17.80 -0.01 10.25
N MET A 67 18.61 -0.39 11.25
CA MET A 67 19.39 -1.62 11.20
C MET A 67 18.48 -2.85 11.06
N SER A 68 17.33 -2.86 11.73
CA SER A 68 16.36 -3.96 11.70
C SER A 68 15.78 -4.20 10.30
N ALA A 69 15.67 -3.16 9.48
CA ALA A 69 15.12 -3.26 8.12
C ALA A 69 16.19 -3.51 7.04
N SER A 70 17.48 -3.37 7.36
CA SER A 70 18.59 -3.53 6.40
C SER A 70 18.56 -4.88 5.66
N LEU A 71 18.30 -5.96 6.40
CA LEU A 71 18.20 -7.32 5.84
C LEU A 71 17.03 -7.51 4.86
N LEU A 72 15.94 -6.75 5.03
CA LEU A 72 14.79 -6.79 4.13
C LEU A 72 15.15 -6.20 2.75
N PHE A 73 15.96 -5.14 2.73
CA PHE A 73 16.41 -4.51 1.49
C PHE A 73 17.32 -5.43 0.67
N GLU A 74 18.23 -6.14 1.33
CA GLU A 74 19.10 -7.12 0.65
C GLU A 74 18.33 -8.29 0.03
N ARG A 75 17.20 -8.65 0.63
CA ARG A 75 16.34 -9.75 0.16
C ARG A 75 15.07 -9.27 -0.56
N SER A 76 15.06 -8.03 -1.03
CA SER A 76 13.87 -7.39 -1.64
C SER A 76 13.21 -8.22 -2.75
N GLU A 77 14.00 -8.89 -3.59
CA GLU A 77 13.53 -9.77 -4.67
C GLU A 77 12.65 -10.93 -4.15
N ARG A 78 12.92 -11.46 -2.94
CA ARG A 78 12.18 -12.61 -2.39
C ARG A 78 10.75 -12.28 -1.99
N PHE A 79 10.49 -11.00 -1.74
CA PHE A 79 9.17 -10.53 -1.35
C PHE A 79 8.33 -10.10 -2.56
N VAL A 80 8.86 -10.15 -3.78
CA VAL A 80 8.12 -9.73 -4.99
C VAL A 80 7.10 -10.80 -5.36
N GLN A 81 5.83 -10.42 -5.43
CA GLN A 81 4.75 -11.27 -5.94
C GLN A 81 4.56 -11.07 -7.44
N GLN A 82 4.57 -9.82 -7.91
CA GLN A 82 4.47 -9.48 -9.33
C GLN A 82 5.10 -8.12 -9.63
N TYR A 83 5.53 -7.91 -10.87
CA TYR A 83 5.99 -6.62 -11.36
C TYR A 83 5.58 -6.42 -12.81
N ARG A 84 5.46 -5.16 -13.25
CA ARG A 84 5.09 -4.77 -14.61
C ARG A 84 5.82 -3.50 -15.01
N TYR A 85 6.24 -3.43 -16.27
CA TYR A 85 6.78 -2.22 -16.86
C TYR A 85 5.68 -1.47 -17.61
N HIS A 86 5.62 -0.16 -17.38
CA HIS A 86 4.74 0.76 -18.07
C HIS A 86 5.59 1.84 -18.74
N GLN A 87 5.24 2.23 -19.97
CA GLN A 87 5.89 3.35 -20.63
C GLN A 87 5.39 4.65 -19.98
N ALA A 88 6.30 5.43 -19.40
CA ALA A 88 5.89 6.67 -18.76
C ALA A 88 5.44 7.66 -19.83
N THR A 89 4.24 8.20 -19.68
CA THR A 89 3.70 9.21 -20.59
C THR A 89 3.63 10.54 -19.85
N ASN A 90 3.98 11.65 -20.50
CA ASN A 90 3.80 12.97 -19.90
C ASN A 90 2.32 13.38 -19.91
N LYS A 91 1.98 14.50 -19.25
CA LYS A 91 0.60 15.02 -19.18
C LYS A 91 0.00 15.37 -20.55
N TRP A 92 0.84 15.43 -21.59
CA TRP A 92 0.49 15.78 -22.96
C TRP A 92 0.49 14.56 -23.90
N GLY A 93 0.54 13.33 -23.37
CA GLY A 93 0.44 12.11 -24.18
C GLY A 93 1.74 11.69 -24.87
N GLN A 94 2.87 12.38 -24.65
CA GLN A 94 4.14 12.00 -25.27
C GLN A 94 4.86 10.96 -24.43
N LYS A 95 5.40 9.94 -25.11
CA LYS A 95 6.23 8.90 -24.50
C LYS A 95 7.50 9.52 -23.94
N LYS A 96 7.77 9.31 -22.65
CA LYS A 96 9.07 9.62 -22.05
C LYS A 96 10.05 8.49 -22.36
N ALA A 97 11.33 8.82 -22.41
CA ALA A 97 12.42 7.84 -22.53
C ALA A 97 12.63 6.99 -21.25
N THR A 98 11.78 7.14 -20.23
CA THR A 98 11.85 6.41 -18.97
C THR A 98 10.69 5.46 -18.85
N SER A 99 10.95 4.23 -18.41
CA SER A 99 9.91 3.27 -18.04
C SER A 99 9.53 3.44 -16.57
N GLU A 100 8.34 3.01 -16.20
CA GLU A 100 7.88 2.87 -14.82
C GLU A 100 7.78 1.38 -14.48
N LEU A 101 8.45 0.99 -13.40
CA LEU A 101 8.33 -0.33 -12.82
C LEU A 101 7.30 -0.28 -11.68
N TRP A 102 6.13 -0.87 -11.92
CA TRP A 102 5.17 -1.18 -10.87
C TRP A 102 5.51 -2.53 -10.25
N VAL A 103 5.50 -2.60 -8.92
CA VAL A 103 5.85 -3.80 -8.15
C VAL A 103 4.78 -4.04 -7.09
N GLN A 104 4.35 -5.28 -6.94
CA GLN A 104 3.57 -5.76 -5.82
C GLN A 104 4.39 -6.77 -5.01
N PHE A 105 4.44 -6.53 -3.70
CA PHE A 105 5.07 -7.43 -2.76
C PHE A 105 4.03 -8.38 -2.16
N ASP A 106 4.49 -9.58 -1.81
CA ASP A 106 3.72 -10.55 -1.05
C ASP A 106 3.51 -10.01 0.37
N GLU A 107 2.24 -9.77 0.70
CA GLU A 107 1.86 -9.20 1.98
C GLU A 107 2.22 -10.11 3.16
N ASN A 108 1.95 -11.42 3.04
CA ASN A 108 2.14 -12.35 4.14
C ASN A 108 3.63 -12.53 4.43
N ALA A 109 4.44 -12.78 3.40
CA ALA A 109 5.88 -12.94 3.53
C ALA A 109 6.55 -11.68 4.10
N LEU A 110 6.12 -10.50 3.66
CA LEU A 110 6.70 -9.25 4.16
C LEU A 110 6.29 -8.98 5.62
N ASN A 111 5.03 -9.25 5.99
CA ASN A 111 4.55 -9.07 7.36
C ASN A 111 5.25 -10.01 8.34
N GLU A 112 5.44 -11.28 7.98
CA GLU A 112 6.16 -12.24 8.83
C GLU A 112 7.63 -11.83 9.00
N ALA A 113 8.27 -11.34 7.94
CA ALA A 113 9.62 -10.81 8.03
C ALA A 113 9.70 -9.57 8.94
N LEU A 114 8.75 -8.63 8.80
CA LEU A 114 8.69 -7.43 9.64
C LEU A 114 8.50 -7.77 11.13
N LYS A 115 7.61 -8.73 11.44
CA LYS A 115 7.45 -9.24 12.81
C LYS A 115 8.74 -9.87 13.34
N THR A 116 9.40 -10.69 12.54
CA THR A 116 10.67 -11.36 12.90
C THR A 116 11.76 -10.36 13.26
N TYR A 117 11.84 -9.24 12.54
CA TYR A 117 12.83 -8.18 12.80
C TYR A 117 12.34 -7.12 13.81
N GLY A 118 11.21 -7.34 14.48
CA GLY A 118 10.68 -6.43 15.49
C GLY A 118 10.23 -5.08 14.94
N VAL A 119 9.89 -5.01 13.65
CA VAL A 119 9.41 -3.78 13.00
C VAL A 119 7.89 -3.69 13.15
N THR A 120 7.41 -2.62 13.80
CA THR A 120 5.99 -2.40 14.00
C THR A 120 5.27 -2.14 12.68
N ILE A 121 4.14 -2.82 12.48
CA ILE A 121 3.26 -2.65 11.32
C ILE A 121 2.09 -1.76 11.72
N TRP A 122 1.79 -0.74 10.91
CA TRP A 122 0.56 0.02 11.03
C TRP A 122 -0.58 -0.77 10.37
N GLY A 123 -1.57 -1.14 11.19
CA GLY A 123 -2.75 -1.87 10.73
C GLY A 123 -3.45 -1.27 9.51
N LYS A 124 -4.20 -2.13 8.80
CA LYS A 124 -5.02 -1.75 7.64
C LYS A 124 -6.21 -0.88 7.99
N GLU A 125 -6.75 -1.06 9.19
CA GLU A 125 -7.84 -0.27 9.74
C GLU A 125 -7.27 1.08 10.20
N ARG A 126 -7.38 2.07 9.32
CA ARG A 126 -6.91 3.44 9.59
C ARG A 126 -8.13 4.35 9.70
N PRO A 127 -8.43 4.91 10.89
CA PRO A 127 -9.53 5.86 11.04
C PRO A 127 -9.38 7.01 10.05
N SER A 128 -10.45 7.34 9.33
CA SER A 128 -10.45 8.50 8.44
C SER A 128 -10.52 9.77 9.28
N ILE A 129 -9.45 10.57 9.23
CA ILE A 129 -9.35 11.84 9.98
C ILE A 129 -9.59 12.98 9.00
N LEU A 130 -10.64 13.77 9.22
CA LEU A 130 -10.89 15.00 8.49
C LEU A 130 -10.20 16.15 9.24
N VAL A 131 -9.25 16.81 8.58
CA VAL A 131 -8.59 18.00 9.14
C VAL A 131 -9.10 19.23 8.39
N TRP A 132 -9.81 20.12 9.10
CA TRP A 132 -10.17 21.45 8.59
C TRP A 132 -9.10 22.45 9.02
N ILE A 133 -8.30 22.91 8.06
CA ILE A 133 -7.31 23.97 8.28
C ILE A 133 -7.91 25.27 7.76
N VAL A 134 -8.12 26.24 8.65
CA VAL A 134 -8.46 27.62 8.29
C VAL A 134 -7.18 28.44 8.46
N HIS A 135 -6.74 29.09 7.39
CA HIS A 135 -5.57 29.96 7.41
C HIS A 135 -6.02 31.41 7.21
N GLN A 136 -5.92 32.22 8.27
CA GLN A 136 -6.17 33.66 8.21
C GLN A 136 -4.83 34.36 7.95
N LYS A 137 -4.85 35.30 7.01
CA LYS A 137 -3.66 36.03 6.52
C LYS A 137 -3.34 37.22 7.42
#